data_AF-A0A0K9NUX0-F1
#
_entry.id   AF-A0A0K9NUX0-F1
#
_cell.length_a   1.000
_cell.length_b   1.000
_cell.length_c   1.000
_cell.angle_alpha   90.00
_cell.angle_beta   90.00
_cell.angle_gamma   90.00
#
_symmetry.space_group_name_H-M   'P 1'
#
loop_
_entity.id
_entity.type
_entity.pdbx_description
1 polymer ?
#
loop_
_entity_poly.entity_id
_entity_poly.type
_entity_poly.pdbx_seq_one_letter_code
_entity_poly.pdbx_strand_id
1 'polypeptide(L)'
;MGMLWIAAEEMAANRVRVMSLYRQILRALNGPDLPLGYAARLAKKAELRTIFIAASEERSKHNIAELIDTGEYTLSVLKKGLLPQQYYL
;
A
#
# COMPACT_ATOMS: atom_id res chain seq x y z
N MET A 1 -32.41 5.82 0.50
CA MET A 1 -31.38 6.57 1.26
C MET A 1 -30.20 5.73 1.77
N GLY A 2 -30.23 4.38 1.76
CA GLY A 2 -29.13 3.57 2.35
C GLY A 2 -27.88 3.34 1.48
N MET A 3 -27.97 3.23 0.16
CA MET A 3 -26.80 2.89 -0.70
C MET A 3 -25.71 3.97 -0.72
N LEU A 4 -26.07 5.24 -0.66
CA LEU A 4 -25.11 6.35 -0.61
C LEU A 4 -24.38 6.39 0.75
N TRP A 5 -25.08 6.06 1.83
CA TRP A 5 -24.50 5.99 3.18
C TRP A 5 -23.53 4.82 3.29
N ILE A 6 -23.92 3.64 2.80
CA ILE A 6 -23.05 2.45 2.75
C ILE A 6 -21.78 2.73 1.94
N ALA A 7 -21.90 3.38 0.77
CA ALA A 7 -20.74 3.74 -0.03
C ALA A 7 -19.81 4.77 0.67
N ALA A 8 -20.37 5.73 1.40
CA ALA A 8 -19.60 6.71 2.17
C ALA A 8 -18.87 6.08 3.36
N GLU A 9 -19.51 5.16 4.08
CA GLU A 9 -18.89 4.38 5.16
C GLU A 9 -17.76 3.47 4.62
N GLU A 10 -18.00 2.78 3.50
CA GLU A 10 -16.96 1.98 2.82
C GLU A 10 -15.78 2.83 2.38
N MET A 11 -16.02 4.03 1.82
CA MET A 11 -14.96 4.97 1.44
C MET A 11 -14.17 5.46 2.67
N ALA A 12 -14.85 5.78 3.77
CA ALA A 12 -14.21 6.21 5.01
C ALA A 12 -13.37 5.08 5.62
N ALA A 13 -13.89 3.85 5.64
CA ALA A 13 -13.19 2.65 6.09
C ALA A 13 -11.95 2.35 5.23
N ASN A 14 -12.09 2.42 3.90
CA ASN A 14 -10.98 2.26 2.96
C ASN A 14 -9.91 3.32 3.18
N ARG A 15 -10.29 4.58 3.40
CA ARG A 15 -9.33 5.65 3.70
C ARG A 15 -8.49 5.33 4.94
N VAL A 16 -9.12 4.88 6.02
CA VAL A 16 -8.40 4.50 7.26
C VAL A 16 -7.47 3.31 7.01
N ARG A 17 -7.97 2.28 6.31
CA ARG A 17 -7.19 1.07 5.97
C ARG A 17 -5.98 1.43 5.09
N VAL A 18 -6.18 2.19 4.01
CA VAL A 18 -5.11 2.65 3.10
C VAL A 18 -4.05 3.47 3.84
N MET A 19 -4.44 4.42 4.69
CA MET A 19 -3.48 5.20 5.47
C MET A 19 -2.72 4.36 6.51
N SER A 20 -3.37 3.35 7.09
CA SER A 20 -2.70 2.39 7.96
C SER A 20 -1.68 1.56 7.18
N LEU A 21 -2.09 1.03 6.03
CA LEU A 21 -1.26 0.21 5.14
C LEU A 21 -0.03 0.98 4.65
N TYR A 22 -0.20 2.22 4.21
CA TYR A 22 0.89 3.12 3.83
C TYR A 22 1.95 3.25 4.94
N ARG A 23 1.50 3.55 6.17
CA ARG A 23 2.40 3.71 7.33
C ARG A 23 3.10 2.40 7.69
N GLN A 24 2.41 1.28 7.60
CA GLN A 24 2.99 -0.03 7.88
C GLN A 24 4.06 -0.41 6.86
N ILE A 25 3.81 -0.19 5.57
CA ILE A 25 4.79 -0.44 4.51
C ILE A 25 6.01 0.49 4.66
N LEU A 26 5.80 1.79 4.92
CA LEU A 26 6.90 2.72 5.18
C LEU A 26 7.79 2.29 6.37
N ARG A 27 7.17 1.76 7.43
CA ARG A 27 7.90 1.22 8.60
C ARG A 27 8.65 -0.05 8.23
N ALA A 28 8.03 -0.97 7.52
CA ALA A 28 8.67 -2.21 7.06
C ALA A 28 9.89 -1.90 6.16
N LEU A 29 9.78 -0.95 5.24
CA LEU A 29 10.90 -0.46 4.41
C LEU A 29 12.06 0.16 5.21
N ASN A 30 11.84 0.57 6.47
CA ASN A 30 12.89 1.02 7.39
C ASN A 30 13.36 -0.06 8.36
N GLY A 31 12.72 -1.23 8.34
CA GLY A 31 13.05 -2.33 9.24
C GLY A 31 14.47 -2.85 8.96
N PRO A 32 15.22 -3.20 10.01
CA PRO A 32 16.57 -3.74 9.86
C PRO A 32 16.58 -5.08 9.10
N ASP A 33 15.46 -5.81 9.11
CA ASP A 33 15.32 -7.15 8.50
C ASP A 33 15.38 -7.15 6.97
N LEU A 34 15.21 -5.99 6.33
CA LEU A 34 15.36 -5.87 4.88
C LEU A 34 16.83 -5.61 4.51
N PRO A 35 17.42 -6.36 3.56
CA PRO A 35 18.79 -6.18 3.10
C PRO A 35 18.93 -4.98 2.14
N LEU A 36 18.44 -3.81 2.56
CA LEU A 36 18.47 -2.57 1.80
C LEU A 36 19.44 -1.57 2.44
N GLY A 37 20.35 -1.03 1.62
CA GLY A 37 21.15 0.15 1.97
C GLY A 37 20.30 1.42 2.01
N TYR A 38 20.87 2.51 2.58
CA TYR A 38 20.15 3.77 2.77
C TYR A 38 19.53 4.34 1.48
N ALA A 39 20.31 4.41 0.40
CA ALA A 39 19.84 4.91 -0.89
C ALA A 39 18.67 4.07 -1.45
N ALA A 40 18.76 2.74 -1.34
CA ALA A 40 17.71 1.84 -1.79
C ALA A 40 16.42 2.00 -0.98
N ARG A 41 16.52 2.22 0.34
CA ARG A 41 15.37 2.55 1.19
C ARG A 41 14.72 3.85 0.77
N LEU A 42 15.50 4.88 0.48
CA LEU A 42 14.98 6.17 0.04
C LEU A 42 14.24 6.04 -1.30
N ALA A 43 14.83 5.32 -2.26
CA ALA A 43 14.20 5.06 -3.56
C ALA A 43 12.88 4.32 -3.41
N LYS A 44 12.84 3.24 -2.61
CA LYS A 44 11.60 2.46 -2.37
C LYS A 44 10.51 3.27 -1.68
N LYS A 45 10.86 4.19 -0.78
CA LYS A 45 9.89 5.12 -0.17
C LYS A 45 9.31 6.10 -1.19
N ALA A 46 10.14 6.61 -2.09
CA ALA A 46 9.69 7.50 -3.16
C ALA A 46 8.74 6.77 -4.10
N GLU A 47 9.10 5.55 -4.54
CA GLU A 47 8.25 4.66 -5.34
C GLU A 47 6.91 4.39 -4.65
N LEU A 48 6.93 4.01 -3.36
CA LEU A 48 5.71 3.79 -2.58
C LEU A 48 4.81 5.03 -2.55
N ARG A 49 5.40 6.22 -2.36
CA ARG A 49 4.65 7.48 -2.36
C ARG A 49 3.99 7.72 -3.72
N THR A 50 4.71 7.51 -4.80
CA THR A 50 4.17 7.65 -6.17
C THR A 50 3.00 6.70 -6.41
N ILE A 51 3.13 5.43 -6.01
CA ILE A 51 2.06 4.42 -6.14
C ILE A 51 0.81 4.85 -5.36
N PHE A 52 0.97 5.28 -4.09
CA PHE A 52 -0.18 5.67 -3.27
C PHE A 52 -0.84 6.97 -3.76
N ILE A 53 -0.09 7.90 -4.35
CA ILE A 53 -0.66 9.10 -4.99
C ILE A 53 -1.48 8.68 -6.23
N ALA A 54 -0.92 7.85 -7.11
CA ALA A 54 -1.62 7.38 -8.30
C ALA A 54 -2.90 6.60 -7.93
N ALA A 55 -2.80 5.69 -6.95
CA ALA A 55 -3.92 4.92 -6.44
C ALA A 55 -5.01 5.78 -5.77
N SER A 56 -4.70 7.00 -5.31
CA SER A 56 -5.67 7.86 -4.64
C SER A 56 -6.76 8.40 -5.58
N GLU A 57 -6.54 8.35 -6.89
CA GLU A 57 -7.49 8.78 -7.91
C GLU A 57 -8.49 7.66 -8.32
N GLU A 58 -8.25 6.42 -7.88
CA GLU A 58 -9.09 5.27 -8.20
C GLU A 58 -10.47 5.36 -7.53
N ARG A 59 -11.52 5.01 -8.28
CA ARG A 59 -12.93 5.07 -7.83
C ARG A 59 -13.67 3.75 -7.99
N SER A 60 -13.14 2.82 -8.78
CA SER A 60 -13.67 1.46 -8.93
C SER A 60 -13.51 0.70 -7.62
N LYS A 61 -14.63 0.24 -7.04
CA LYS A 61 -14.60 -0.58 -5.82
C LYS A 61 -13.75 -1.84 -5.99
N HIS A 62 -13.78 -2.45 -7.18
CA HIS A 62 -13.00 -3.62 -7.50
C HIS A 62 -11.50 -3.32 -7.51
N ASN A 63 -11.08 -2.27 -8.22
CA ASN A 63 -9.68 -1.88 -8.30
C ASN A 63 -9.14 -1.45 -6.93
N ILE A 64 -9.94 -0.75 -6.11
CA ILE A 64 -9.56 -0.38 -4.74
C ILE A 64 -9.31 -1.64 -3.90
N ALA A 65 -10.15 -2.67 -4.02
CA ALA A 65 -9.95 -3.93 -3.31
C ALA A 65 -8.65 -4.61 -3.76
N GLU A 66 -8.40 -4.70 -5.07
CA GLU A 66 -7.16 -5.29 -5.61
C GLU A 66 -5.90 -4.52 -5.17
N LEU A 67 -5.95 -3.19 -5.14
CA LEU A 67 -4.86 -2.35 -4.65
C LEU A 67 -4.58 -2.56 -3.17
N ILE A 68 -5.64 -2.72 -2.36
CA ILE A 68 -5.52 -3.04 -0.93
C ILE A 68 -4.88 -4.42 -0.75
N ASP A 69 -5.38 -5.44 -1.46
CA ASP A 69 -4.86 -6.81 -1.39
C ASP A 69 -3.39 -6.88 -1.82
N THR A 70 -3.03 -6.15 -2.89
CA THR A 70 -1.65 -6.02 -3.36
C THR A 70 -0.75 -5.36 -2.31
N GLY A 71 -1.24 -4.31 -1.64
CA GLY A 71 -0.49 -3.65 -0.59
C GLY A 71 -0.33 -4.53 0.66
N GLU A 72 -1.35 -5.31 1.02
CA GLU A 72 -1.30 -6.27 2.14
C GLU A 72 -0.34 -7.42 1.85
N TYR A 73 -0.38 -7.96 0.64
CA TYR A 73 0.61 -8.93 0.17
C TYR A 73 2.02 -8.36 0.26
N THR A 74 2.24 -7.16 -0.29
CA THR A 74 3.54 -6.46 -0.24
C THR A 74 4.04 -6.31 1.19
N LEU A 75 3.17 -5.85 2.11
CA LEU A 75 3.52 -5.73 3.52
C LEU A 75 3.91 -7.08 4.14
N SER A 76 3.20 -8.15 3.80
CA SER A 76 3.50 -9.50 4.30
C SER A 76 4.89 -9.98 3.86
N VAL A 77 5.29 -9.67 2.63
CA VAL A 77 6.60 -10.01 2.07
C VAL A 77 7.69 -9.20 2.76
N LEU A 78 7.49 -7.89 2.91
CA LEU A 78 8.45 -7.00 3.59
C LEU A 78 8.66 -7.39 5.06
N LYS A 79 7.59 -7.79 5.78
CA LYS A 79 7.68 -8.28 7.17
C LYS A 79 8.47 -9.59 7.30
N LYS A 80 8.66 -10.34 6.21
CA LYS A 80 9.52 -11.53 6.16
C LYS A 80 10.97 -11.21 5.82
N GLY A 81 11.36 -9.94 5.73
CA GLY A 81 12.69 -9.52 5.28
C GLY A 81 12.92 -9.73 3.78
N LEU A 82 11.86 -10.01 3.03
CA LEU A 82 11.91 -10.24 1.59
C LEU A 82 11.51 -8.99 0.82
N LEU A 83 12.03 -8.85 -0.40
CA LEU A 83 11.56 -7.85 -1.35
C LEU A 83 10.53 -8.52 -2.29
N PRO A 84 9.39 -7.87 -2.56
CA PRO A 84 8.48 -8.36 -3.60
C PRO A 84 9.25 -8.39 -4.92
N GLN A 85 9.26 -9.56 -5.58
CA GLN A 85 9.80 -9.67 -6.92
C GLN A 85 8.99 -8.77 -7.85
N GLN A 86 9.66 -7.84 -8.53
CA GLN A 86 9.06 -7.16 -9.67
C GLN A 86 8.94 -8.22 -10.77
N TYR A 87 7.73 -8.71 -11.03
CA TYR A 87 7.45 -9.25 -12.36
C TYR A 87 7.59 -8.05 -13.30
N TYR A 88 8.72 -7.99 -14.00
CA TYR A 88 8.93 -7.02 -15.07
C TYR A 88 7.80 -7.20 -16.10
N LEU A 89 6.99 -6.15 -16.26
CA LEU A 89 6.24 -5.88 -17.48
C LEU A 89 7.15 -5.12 -18.44
#